data_AF-A0A3B0TPA4-F1
#
_entry.id   AF-A0A3B0TPA4-F1
#
_cell.length_a   1.000
_cell.length_b   1.000
_cell.length_c   1.000
_cell.angle_alpha   90.00
_cell.angle_beta   90.00
_cell.angle_gamma   90.00
#
_symmetry.space_group_name_H-M   'P 1'
#
loop_
_entity.id
_entity.type
_entity.pdbx_description
1 polymer ?
#
loop_
_entity_poly.entity_id
_entity_poly.type
_entity_poly.pdbx_seq_one_letter_code
_entity_poly.pdbx_strand_id
1 'polypeptide(L)'
;MAYPPYRSDRRSKTRRWLLIASSLAVIIALIAVVASRQTEQRSTVEFFSAAEEVSGIHEVSSVAFGEILASIGVVTRQDLTRRLEAVVDAAAEADALMAVDVPSSIGSSYGTLVTATASWLDGAQEAKRVILGIMDGEIVDTAVAELQASLDQLRVGDAAYALFKESLVDTPDGADLPDFSSIAYIAPTDADPLRFSATNLVLRIQAAYSLSPHR
;
A
#
# COMPACT_ATOMS: atom_id res chain seq x y z
N MET A 1 -54.64 39.11 58.98
CA MET A 1 -53.95 39.28 57.68
C MET A 1 -52.94 38.14 57.56
N ALA A 2 -53.29 37.07 56.86
CA ALA A 2 -52.45 35.87 56.76
C ALA A 2 -51.71 35.88 55.43
N TYR A 3 -50.37 35.94 55.46
CA TYR A 3 -49.54 35.76 54.27
C TYR A 3 -49.53 34.28 53.86
N PRO A 4 -49.75 33.93 52.59
CA PRO A 4 -49.55 32.56 52.12
C PRO A 4 -48.05 32.25 52.06
N PRO A 5 -47.61 31.03 52.44
CA PRO A 5 -46.20 30.68 52.39
C PRO A 5 -45.75 30.48 50.94
N TYR A 6 -44.79 31.29 50.51
CA TYR A 6 -44.07 31.13 49.25
C TYR A 6 -43.23 29.84 49.32
N ARG A 7 -43.79 28.71 48.88
CA ARG A 7 -43.02 27.47 48.68
C ARG A 7 -42.05 27.71 47.51
N SER A 8 -40.77 27.80 47.83
CA SER A 8 -39.72 28.03 46.85
C SER A 8 -39.71 26.91 45.80
N ASP A 9 -40.03 27.28 44.56
CA ASP A 9 -40.09 26.44 43.37
C ASP A 9 -38.69 26.03 42.86
N ARG A 10 -37.73 25.82 43.77
CA ARG A 10 -36.31 25.59 43.48
C ARG A 10 -36.05 24.19 42.91
N ARG A 11 -36.89 23.21 43.27
CA ARG A 11 -36.82 21.82 42.76
C ARG A 11 -37.36 21.68 41.33
N SER A 12 -38.32 22.51 40.91
CA SER A 12 -38.84 22.47 39.54
C SER A 12 -37.86 23.12 38.55
N LYS A 13 -37.20 24.22 38.95
CA LYS A 13 -36.16 24.89 38.14
C LYS A 13 -34.94 24.01 37.89
N THR A 14 -34.46 23.29 38.92
CA THR A 14 -33.33 22.35 38.77
C THR A 14 -33.67 21.14 37.90
N ARG A 15 -34.88 20.57 38.04
CA ARG A 15 -35.35 19.48 37.15
C ARG A 15 -35.48 19.92 35.69
N ARG A 16 -35.99 21.13 35.43
CA ARG A 16 -36.09 21.68 34.07
C ARG A 16 -34.71 21.89 33.44
N TRP A 17 -33.74 22.40 34.20
CA TRP A 17 -32.36 22.55 33.72
C TRP A 17 -31.68 21.22 33.41
N LEU A 18 -31.89 20.20 34.25
CA LEU A 18 -31.35 18.86 33.99
C LEU A 18 -31.93 18.23 32.70
N LEU A 19 -33.24 18.43 32.43
CA LEU A 19 -33.86 17.96 31.19
C LEU A 19 -33.37 18.70 29.95
N ILE A 20 -33.11 20.00 30.06
CA ILE A 20 -32.51 20.79 28.97
C ILE A 20 -31.07 20.32 28.71
N ALA A 21 -30.28 20.12 29.77
CA ALA A 21 -28.91 19.63 29.63
C ALA A 21 -28.86 18.21 29.04
N SER A 22 -29.75 17.30 29.47
CA SER A 22 -29.79 15.93 28.94
C SER A 22 -30.25 15.88 27.49
N SER A 23 -31.27 16.65 27.11
CA SER A 23 -31.72 16.74 25.71
C SER A 23 -30.63 17.34 24.81
N LEU A 24 -29.93 18.39 25.27
CA LEU A 24 -28.79 18.95 24.55
C LEU A 24 -27.65 17.93 24.37
N ALA A 25 -27.32 17.15 25.40
CA ALA A 25 -26.31 16.10 25.31
C ALA A 25 -26.69 15.02 24.29
N VAL A 26 -27.96 14.62 24.23
CA VAL A 26 -28.47 13.66 23.24
C VAL A 26 -28.38 14.24 21.83
N ILE A 27 -28.73 15.51 21.63
CA ILE A 27 -28.62 16.18 20.32
C ILE A 27 -27.16 16.27 19.88
N ILE A 28 -26.24 16.65 20.77
CA ILE A 28 -24.81 16.70 20.48
C ILE A 28 -24.29 15.30 20.12
N ALA A 29 -24.69 14.26 20.87
CA ALA A 29 -24.32 12.89 20.55
C ALA A 29 -24.85 12.44 19.18
N LEU A 30 -26.08 12.79 18.84
CA LEU A 30 -26.65 12.53 17.51
C LEU A 30 -25.89 13.24 16.39
N ILE A 31 -25.59 14.53 16.56
CA ILE A 31 -24.80 15.30 15.58
C ILE A 31 -23.40 14.70 15.43
N ALA A 32 -22.75 14.31 16.54
CA ALA A 32 -21.44 13.67 16.51
C ALA A 32 -21.46 12.34 15.77
N VAL A 33 -22.50 11.51 15.96
CA VAL A 33 -22.67 10.23 15.24
C VAL A 33 -22.93 10.44 13.75
N VAL A 34 -23.73 11.44 13.37
CA VAL A 34 -23.97 11.74 11.94
C VAL A 34 -22.71 12.27 11.28
N ALA A 35 -22.00 13.19 11.94
CA ALA A 35 -20.75 13.73 11.45
C ALA A 35 -19.67 12.64 11.34
N SER A 36 -19.55 11.73 12.32
CA SER A 36 -18.58 10.64 12.27
C SER A 36 -18.84 9.72 11.09
N ARG A 37 -20.12 9.33 10.86
CA ARG A 37 -20.49 8.47 9.73
C ARG A 37 -20.20 9.10 8.37
N GLN A 38 -20.43 10.41 8.23
CA GLN A 38 -20.11 11.11 6.98
C GLN A 38 -18.60 11.17 6.73
N THR A 39 -17.81 11.42 7.76
CA THR A 39 -16.35 11.41 7.67
C THR A 39 -15.83 10.01 7.35
N GLU A 40 -16.31 8.98 8.06
CA GLU A 40 -15.95 7.58 7.80
C GLU A 40 -16.26 7.18 6.36
N GLN A 41 -17.46 7.50 5.86
CA GLN A 41 -17.84 7.17 4.49
C GLN A 41 -16.94 7.88 3.47
N ARG A 42 -16.60 9.16 3.69
CA ARG A 42 -15.69 9.90 2.82
C ARG A 42 -14.29 9.28 2.81
N SER A 43 -13.73 8.99 3.98
CA SER A 43 -12.41 8.37 4.12
C SER A 43 -12.36 6.97 3.51
N THR A 44 -13.45 6.19 3.59
CA THR A 44 -13.55 4.90 2.92
C THR A 44 -13.53 5.05 1.39
N VAL A 45 -14.27 6.01 0.83
CA VAL A 45 -14.24 6.28 -0.62
C VAL A 45 -12.86 6.75 -1.07
N GLU A 46 -12.24 7.65 -0.32
CA GLU A 46 -10.89 8.15 -0.59
C GLU A 46 -9.86 7.02 -0.58
N PHE A 47 -9.94 6.12 0.41
CA PHE A 47 -9.11 4.92 0.45
C PHE A 47 -9.29 4.03 -0.77
N PHE A 48 -10.53 3.68 -1.15
CA PHE A 48 -10.73 2.79 -2.29
C PHE A 48 -10.33 3.42 -3.62
N SER A 49 -10.48 4.74 -3.76
CA SER A 49 -9.95 5.48 -4.91
C SER A 49 -8.43 5.42 -4.96
N ALA A 50 -7.74 5.63 -3.83
CA ALA A 50 -6.29 5.53 -3.76
C ALA A 50 -5.82 4.08 -4.00
N ALA A 51 -6.53 3.09 -3.44
CA ALA A 51 -6.23 1.68 -3.62
C ALA A 51 -6.35 1.23 -5.08
N GLU A 52 -7.35 1.73 -5.80
CA GLU A 52 -7.54 1.48 -7.24
C GLU A 52 -6.36 2.05 -8.04
N GLU A 53 -5.98 3.29 -7.77
CA GLU A 53 -4.84 3.95 -8.41
C GLU A 53 -3.52 3.22 -8.12
N VAL A 54 -3.25 2.90 -6.85
CA VAL A 54 -2.09 2.11 -6.41
C VAL A 54 -2.04 0.75 -7.10
N SER A 55 -3.17 0.05 -7.19
CA SER A 55 -3.25 -1.25 -7.86
C SER A 55 -2.95 -1.12 -9.36
N GLY A 56 -3.47 -0.08 -10.02
CA GLY A 56 -3.15 0.21 -11.42
C GLY A 56 -1.67 0.47 -11.64
N ILE A 57 -1.03 1.25 -10.76
CA ILE A 57 0.42 1.50 -10.80
C ILE A 57 1.18 0.17 -10.63
N HIS A 58 0.85 -0.61 -9.60
CA HIS A 58 1.48 -1.90 -9.31
C HIS A 58 1.38 -2.88 -10.49
N GLU A 59 0.23 -2.97 -11.15
CA GLU A 59 0.02 -3.84 -12.31
C GLU A 59 0.98 -3.47 -13.44
N VAL A 60 1.03 -2.19 -13.81
CA VAL A 60 1.91 -1.72 -14.89
C VAL A 60 3.39 -1.86 -14.51
N SER A 61 3.76 -1.45 -13.29
CA SER A 61 5.16 -1.42 -12.84
C SER A 61 5.72 -2.82 -12.60
N SER A 62 4.91 -3.78 -12.13
CA SER A 62 5.33 -5.17 -11.94
C SER A 62 5.62 -5.87 -13.26
N VAL A 63 4.77 -5.66 -14.28
CA VAL A 63 5.01 -6.15 -15.65
C VAL A 63 6.31 -5.54 -16.19
N ALA A 64 6.48 -4.22 -16.07
CA ALA A 64 7.69 -3.54 -16.51
C ALA A 64 8.95 -4.07 -15.80
N PHE A 65 8.89 -4.31 -14.49
CA PHE A 65 10.00 -4.89 -13.72
C PHE A 65 10.34 -6.30 -14.22
N GLY A 66 9.35 -7.15 -14.44
CA GLY A 66 9.56 -8.46 -15.03
C GLY A 66 10.21 -8.37 -16.41
N GLU A 67 9.81 -7.43 -17.27
CA GLU A 67 10.40 -7.23 -18.60
C GLU A 67 11.85 -6.73 -18.53
N ILE A 68 12.15 -5.86 -17.57
CA ILE A 68 13.52 -5.39 -17.28
C ILE A 68 14.41 -6.59 -16.97
N LEU A 69 14.00 -7.45 -16.03
CA LEU A 69 14.75 -8.66 -15.67
C LEU A 69 14.91 -9.63 -16.86
N ALA A 70 13.88 -9.75 -17.71
CA ALA A 70 13.95 -10.54 -18.94
C ALA A 70 14.94 -9.95 -19.96
N SER A 71 15.08 -8.63 -20.01
CA SER A 71 15.95 -7.91 -20.96
C SER A 71 17.43 -7.82 -20.58
N ILE A 72 17.81 -8.27 -19.38
CA ILE A 72 19.21 -8.31 -18.91
C ILE A 72 20.09 -9.03 -19.95
N GLY A 73 21.14 -8.34 -20.39
CA GLY A 73 22.07 -8.82 -21.42
C GLY A 73 21.64 -8.58 -22.87
N VAL A 74 20.45 -8.04 -23.08
CA VAL A 74 19.93 -7.64 -24.41
C VAL A 74 19.98 -6.13 -24.58
N VAL A 75 19.70 -5.38 -23.51
CA VAL A 75 19.70 -3.90 -23.52
C VAL A 75 21.00 -3.31 -23.00
N THR A 76 21.26 -2.04 -23.34
CA THR A 76 22.44 -1.31 -22.85
C THR A 76 22.33 -1.04 -21.35
N ARG A 77 23.49 -0.84 -20.70
CA ARG A 77 23.55 -0.46 -19.27
C ARG A 77 22.71 0.79 -18.97
N GLN A 78 22.86 1.86 -19.77
CA GLN A 78 22.11 3.10 -19.58
C GLN A 78 20.60 2.89 -19.68
N ASP A 79 20.14 2.08 -20.64
CA ASP A 79 18.71 1.81 -20.79
C ASP A 79 18.18 0.96 -19.63
N LEU A 80 18.94 -0.03 -19.18
CA LEU A 80 18.59 -0.83 -18.00
C LEU A 80 18.46 0.03 -16.74
N THR A 81 19.46 0.89 -16.47
CA THR A 81 19.43 1.82 -15.32
C THR A 81 18.21 2.74 -15.37
N ARG A 82 17.93 3.34 -16.53
CA ARG A 82 16.77 4.22 -16.72
C ARG A 82 15.45 3.50 -16.47
N ARG A 83 15.30 2.26 -16.95
CA ARG A 83 14.08 1.47 -16.76
C ARG A 83 13.90 1.05 -15.30
N LEU A 84 14.97 0.66 -14.62
CA LEU A 84 14.95 0.35 -13.18
C LEU A 84 14.56 1.57 -12.34
N GLU A 85 15.08 2.75 -12.67
CA GLU A 85 14.67 4.01 -12.03
C GLU A 85 13.18 4.27 -12.18
N ALA A 86 12.64 4.14 -13.40
CA ALA A 86 11.21 4.37 -13.65
C ALA A 86 10.30 3.43 -12.84
N VAL A 87 10.73 2.18 -12.59
CA VAL A 87 9.99 1.26 -11.72
C VAL A 87 10.03 1.71 -10.26
N VAL A 88 11.19 2.18 -9.78
CA VAL A 88 11.33 2.70 -8.41
C VAL A 88 10.52 3.99 -8.21
N ASP A 89 10.53 4.89 -9.19
CA ASP A 89 9.73 6.12 -9.16
C ASP A 89 8.23 5.79 -9.08
N ALA A 90 7.75 4.85 -9.90
CA ALA A 90 6.37 4.38 -9.85
C ALA A 90 6.02 3.71 -8.51
N ALA A 91 6.94 2.92 -7.94
CA ALA A 91 6.74 2.32 -6.62
C ALA A 91 6.64 3.39 -5.52
N ALA A 92 7.44 4.46 -5.61
CA ALA A 92 7.40 5.57 -4.66
C ALA A 92 6.12 6.41 -4.80
N GLU A 93 5.63 6.59 -6.02
CA GLU A 93 4.33 7.22 -6.30
C GLU A 93 3.19 6.42 -5.66
N ALA A 94 3.17 5.10 -5.84
CA ALA A 94 2.19 4.22 -5.21
C ALA A 94 2.24 4.28 -3.68
N ASP A 95 3.44 4.29 -3.07
CA ASP A 95 3.59 4.42 -1.61
C ASP A 95 3.06 5.76 -1.08
N ALA A 96 3.32 6.85 -1.80
CA ALA A 96 2.83 8.18 -1.43
C ALA A 96 1.29 8.27 -1.43
N LEU A 97 0.61 7.56 -2.33
CA LEU A 97 -0.86 7.51 -2.39
C LEU A 97 -1.48 6.82 -1.17
N MET A 98 -0.72 6.00 -0.44
CA MET A 98 -1.19 5.33 0.77
C MET A 98 -1.21 6.24 2.00
N ALA A 99 -0.77 7.50 1.90
CA ALA A 99 -0.79 8.48 2.99
C ALA A 99 -2.20 9.07 3.23
N VAL A 100 -3.20 8.21 3.46
CA VAL A 100 -4.61 8.57 3.69
C VAL A 100 -5.07 8.17 5.09
N ASP A 101 -5.95 8.99 5.68
CA ASP A 101 -6.60 8.66 6.96
C ASP A 101 -7.75 7.67 6.73
N VAL A 102 -7.68 6.50 7.36
CA VAL A 102 -8.70 5.45 7.21
C VAL A 102 -9.47 5.16 8.50
N PRO A 103 -10.79 4.89 8.42
CA PRO A 103 -11.55 4.43 9.57
C PRO A 103 -11.19 2.99 9.93
N SER A 104 -11.39 2.63 11.19
CA SER A 104 -11.03 1.30 11.72
C SER A 104 -11.74 0.14 11.02
N SER A 105 -12.92 0.38 10.42
CA SER A 105 -13.70 -0.60 9.68
C SER A 105 -12.98 -1.18 8.47
N ILE A 106 -12.09 -0.41 7.83
CA ILE A 106 -11.29 -0.86 6.67
C ILE A 106 -9.80 -1.00 7.01
N GLY A 107 -9.45 -0.96 8.31
CA GLY A 107 -8.06 -0.97 8.76
C GLY A 107 -7.28 -2.22 8.34
N SER A 108 -7.95 -3.37 8.20
CA SER A 108 -7.33 -4.60 7.71
C SER A 108 -6.93 -4.50 6.23
N SER A 109 -7.85 -4.04 5.39
CA SER A 109 -7.58 -3.82 3.95
C SER A 109 -6.53 -2.75 3.74
N TYR A 110 -6.60 -1.66 4.49
CA TYR A 110 -5.57 -0.62 4.45
C TYR A 110 -4.19 -1.16 4.87
N GLY A 111 -4.10 -1.83 6.01
CA GLY A 111 -2.81 -2.31 6.52
C GLY A 111 -2.14 -3.34 5.61
N THR A 112 -2.93 -4.22 4.98
CA THR A 112 -2.42 -5.20 4.01
C THR A 112 -1.95 -4.54 2.73
N LEU A 113 -2.70 -3.57 2.19
CA LEU A 113 -2.27 -2.82 1.01
C LEU A 113 -1.02 -1.96 1.29
N VAL A 114 -0.96 -1.25 2.42
CA VAL A 114 0.24 -0.51 2.86
C VAL A 114 1.45 -1.44 2.92
N THR A 115 1.29 -2.64 3.50
CA THR A 115 2.38 -3.63 3.56
C THR A 115 2.80 -4.07 2.16
N ALA A 116 1.84 -4.29 1.25
CA ALA A 116 2.11 -4.67 -0.12
C ALA A 116 2.88 -3.57 -0.88
N THR A 117 2.49 -2.31 -0.70
CA THR A 117 3.12 -1.15 -1.35
C THR A 117 4.51 -0.86 -0.80
N ALA A 118 4.69 -0.88 0.52
CA ALA A 118 6.00 -0.71 1.15
C ALA A 118 6.97 -1.83 0.72
N SER A 119 6.50 -3.08 0.70
CA SER A 119 7.31 -4.22 0.26
C SER A 119 7.68 -4.13 -1.23
N TRP A 120 6.77 -3.61 -2.06
CA TRP A 120 7.04 -3.33 -3.48
C TRP A 120 8.15 -2.28 -3.64
N LEU A 121 8.04 -1.15 -2.93
CA LEU A 121 9.03 -0.07 -2.96
C LEU A 121 10.41 -0.53 -2.48
N ASP A 122 10.47 -1.12 -1.29
CA ASP A 122 11.72 -1.60 -0.70
C ASP A 122 12.38 -2.66 -1.59
N GLY A 123 11.59 -3.62 -2.09
CA GLY A 123 12.07 -4.67 -2.97
C GLY A 123 12.58 -4.13 -4.31
N ALA A 124 11.90 -3.17 -4.92
CA ALA A 124 12.32 -2.55 -6.19
C ALA A 124 13.58 -1.70 -6.02
N GLN A 125 13.67 -0.90 -4.94
CA GLN A 125 14.86 -0.10 -4.63
C GLN A 125 16.08 -0.98 -4.39
N GLU A 126 15.92 -2.05 -3.61
CA GLU A 126 16.99 -2.96 -3.29
C GLU A 126 17.42 -3.77 -4.52
N ALA A 127 16.47 -4.25 -5.32
CA ALA A 127 16.78 -4.94 -6.57
C ALA A 127 17.57 -4.03 -7.53
N LYS A 128 17.16 -2.77 -7.69
CA LYS A 128 17.91 -1.78 -8.48
C LYS A 128 19.33 -1.61 -7.94
N ARG A 129 19.49 -1.36 -6.63
CA ARG A 129 20.79 -1.18 -5.98
C ARG A 129 21.71 -2.36 -6.25
N VAL A 130 21.21 -3.58 -6.02
CA VAL A 130 21.99 -4.82 -6.18
C VAL A 130 22.34 -5.04 -7.65
N ILE A 131 21.39 -4.91 -8.58
CA ILE A 131 21.64 -5.09 -10.02
C ILE A 131 22.74 -4.13 -10.50
N LEU A 132 22.65 -2.84 -10.15
CA LEU A 132 23.66 -1.86 -10.53
C LEU A 132 25.01 -2.14 -9.86
N GLY A 133 25.03 -2.51 -8.58
CA GLY A 133 26.25 -2.88 -7.86
C GLY A 133 26.95 -4.11 -8.48
N ILE A 134 26.20 -5.08 -8.98
CA ILE A 134 26.76 -6.23 -9.72
C ILE A 134 27.34 -5.77 -11.06
N MET A 135 26.64 -4.92 -11.79
CA MET A 135 27.11 -4.36 -13.07
C MET A 135 28.40 -3.57 -12.91
N ASP A 136 28.59 -2.95 -11.75
CA ASP A 136 29.73 -2.08 -11.43
C ASP A 136 30.89 -2.87 -10.82
N GLY A 137 30.70 -4.17 -10.58
CA GLY A 137 31.69 -5.03 -9.95
C GLY A 137 31.88 -4.73 -8.46
N GLU A 138 31.02 -3.91 -7.87
CA GLU A 138 31.05 -3.55 -6.44
C GLU A 138 30.48 -4.67 -5.57
N ILE A 139 29.52 -5.43 -6.09
CA ILE A 139 28.86 -6.53 -5.40
C ILE A 139 29.10 -7.82 -6.19
N VAL A 140 30.01 -8.66 -5.69
CA VAL A 140 30.38 -9.92 -6.35
C VAL A 140 30.07 -11.12 -5.45
N ASP A 141 30.63 -11.13 -4.24
CA ASP A 141 30.55 -12.30 -3.35
C ASP A 141 29.17 -12.47 -2.68
N THR A 142 28.47 -11.37 -2.43
CA THR A 142 27.14 -11.34 -1.78
C THR A 142 25.99 -11.15 -2.76
N ALA A 143 26.28 -11.00 -4.05
CA ALA A 143 25.31 -10.65 -5.10
C ALA A 143 24.05 -11.53 -5.10
N VAL A 144 24.25 -12.86 -5.00
CA VAL A 144 23.12 -13.81 -5.00
C VAL A 144 22.26 -13.65 -3.75
N ALA A 145 22.88 -13.49 -2.58
CA ALA A 145 22.16 -13.38 -1.32
C ALA A 145 21.38 -12.06 -1.23
N GLU A 146 22.00 -10.95 -1.64
CA GLU A 146 21.34 -9.63 -1.63
C GLU A 146 20.21 -9.56 -2.67
N LEU A 147 20.42 -10.09 -3.88
CA LEU A 147 19.35 -10.14 -4.88
C LEU A 147 18.21 -11.05 -4.43
N GLN A 148 18.52 -12.20 -3.83
CA GLN A 148 17.50 -13.08 -3.25
C GLN A 148 16.69 -12.38 -2.17
N ALA A 149 17.34 -11.64 -1.26
CA ALA A 149 16.65 -10.87 -0.23
C ALA A 149 15.70 -9.83 -0.82
N SER A 150 16.11 -9.10 -1.87
CA SER A 150 15.23 -8.16 -2.57
C SER A 150 14.01 -8.85 -3.19
N LEU A 151 14.21 -10.01 -3.82
CA LEU A 151 13.13 -10.79 -4.38
C LEU A 151 12.23 -11.38 -3.28
N ASP A 152 12.76 -11.73 -2.11
CA ASP A 152 11.94 -12.21 -1.00
C ASP A 152 11.06 -11.09 -0.43
N GLN A 153 11.56 -9.85 -0.39
CA GLN A 153 10.75 -8.68 -0.06
C GLN A 153 9.57 -8.50 -1.03
N LEU A 154 9.80 -8.68 -2.33
CA LEU A 154 8.73 -8.67 -3.33
C LEU A 154 7.69 -9.79 -3.10
N ARG A 155 8.10 -10.98 -2.63
CA ARG A 155 7.16 -12.07 -2.27
C ARG A 155 6.31 -11.73 -1.06
N VAL A 156 6.86 -11.01 -0.08
CA VAL A 156 6.08 -10.48 1.05
C VAL A 156 5.00 -9.53 0.52
N GLY A 157 5.37 -8.69 -0.45
CA GLY A 157 4.43 -7.82 -1.16
C GLY A 157 3.30 -8.58 -1.86
N ASP A 158 3.63 -9.64 -2.61
CA ASP A 158 2.65 -10.51 -3.27
C ASP A 158 1.66 -11.13 -2.27
N ALA A 159 2.17 -11.66 -1.16
CA ALA A 159 1.35 -12.25 -0.11
C ALA A 159 0.45 -11.19 0.55
N ALA A 160 0.98 -9.99 0.82
CA ALA A 160 0.22 -8.90 1.41
C ALA A 160 -0.88 -8.38 0.45
N TYR A 161 -0.62 -8.31 -0.86
CA TYR A 161 -1.62 -7.92 -1.85
C TYR A 161 -2.73 -8.97 -1.98
N ALA A 162 -2.39 -10.26 -1.91
CA ALA A 162 -3.39 -11.33 -1.86
C ALA A 162 -4.30 -11.20 -0.62
N LEU A 163 -3.71 -10.94 0.57
CA LEU A 163 -4.48 -10.68 1.79
C LEU A 163 -5.34 -9.42 1.71
N PHE A 164 -4.87 -8.37 1.03
CA PHE A 164 -5.68 -7.20 0.72
C PHE A 164 -6.94 -7.61 -0.04
N LYS A 165 -6.79 -8.35 -1.15
CA LYS A 165 -7.94 -8.84 -1.92
C LYS A 165 -8.89 -9.72 -1.12
N GLU A 166 -8.36 -10.61 -0.29
CA GLU A 166 -9.18 -11.44 0.59
C GLU A 166 -9.98 -10.59 1.59
N SER A 167 -9.35 -9.55 2.15
CA SER A 167 -10.01 -8.66 3.11
C SER A 167 -11.15 -7.82 2.51
N LEU A 168 -11.18 -7.65 1.18
CA LEU A 168 -12.27 -6.94 0.50
C LEU A 168 -13.59 -7.70 0.55
N VAL A 169 -13.54 -9.04 0.67
CA VAL A 169 -14.73 -9.92 0.72
C VAL A 169 -15.56 -9.68 1.99
N ASP A 170 -14.94 -9.20 3.06
CA ASP A 170 -15.60 -8.89 4.33
C ASP A 170 -16.19 -7.47 4.39
N THR A 171 -16.11 -6.69 3.30
CA THR A 171 -16.69 -5.34 3.25
C THR A 171 -18.22 -5.43 3.20
N PRO A 172 -18.95 -4.71 4.06
CA PRO A 172 -20.41 -4.86 4.18
C PRO A 172 -21.17 -4.66 2.86
N ASP A 173 -22.18 -5.51 2.63
CA ASP A 173 -23.05 -5.53 1.45
C ASP A 173 -23.53 -4.11 1.06
N GLY A 174 -23.23 -3.70 -0.18
CA GLY A 174 -23.70 -2.44 -0.77
C GLY A 174 -22.62 -1.40 -1.07
N ALA A 175 -21.35 -1.66 -0.73
CA ALA A 175 -20.23 -0.88 -1.25
C ALA A 175 -19.95 -1.30 -2.70
N ASP A 176 -20.07 -0.37 -3.64
CA ASP A 176 -19.62 -0.56 -5.03
C ASP A 176 -18.09 -0.49 -5.02
N LEU A 177 -17.45 -1.66 -4.85
CA LEU A 177 -15.99 -1.76 -4.77
C LEU A 177 -15.39 -1.78 -6.18
N PRO A 178 -14.25 -1.11 -6.41
CA PRO A 178 -13.49 -1.27 -7.64
C PRO A 178 -13.13 -2.74 -7.87
N ASP A 179 -13.06 -3.15 -9.15
CA ASP A 179 -12.57 -4.48 -9.50
C ASP A 179 -11.03 -4.48 -9.46
N PHE A 180 -10.47 -5.11 -8.42
CA PHE A 180 -9.03 -5.20 -8.23
C PHE A 180 -8.45 -6.39 -9.00
N SER A 181 -7.56 -6.10 -9.95
CA SER A 181 -6.83 -7.12 -10.71
C SER A 181 -5.98 -8.01 -9.80
N SER A 182 -5.61 -9.20 -10.26
CA SER A 182 -4.67 -10.05 -9.51
C SER A 182 -3.26 -9.64 -9.90
N ILE A 183 -2.52 -9.08 -8.95
CA ILE A 183 -1.16 -8.62 -9.18
C ILE A 183 -0.19 -9.61 -8.55
N ALA A 184 0.90 -9.89 -9.27
CA ALA A 184 2.05 -10.58 -8.72
C ALA A 184 3.31 -9.87 -9.23
N TYR A 185 4.04 -9.25 -8.30
CA TYR A 185 5.31 -8.58 -8.51
C TYR A 185 6.34 -9.55 -9.10
N ILE A 186 6.37 -10.79 -8.60
CA ILE A 186 7.32 -11.83 -9.04
C ILE A 186 6.68 -13.23 -9.08
N ALA A 187 5.76 -13.45 -10.02
CA ALA A 187 5.22 -14.79 -10.26
C ALA A 187 6.11 -15.62 -11.20
N PRO A 188 6.67 -16.77 -10.76
CA PRO A 188 7.22 -17.72 -11.70
C PRO A 188 6.08 -18.21 -12.61
N THR A 189 6.22 -17.98 -13.91
CA THR A 189 5.31 -18.56 -14.90
C THR A 189 5.77 -19.96 -15.26
N ASP A 190 4.85 -20.88 -15.56
CA ASP A 190 5.20 -22.24 -16.05
C ASP A 190 6.13 -22.21 -17.27
N ALA A 191 6.07 -21.13 -18.06
CA ALA A 191 6.91 -20.91 -19.23
C ALA A 191 8.37 -20.48 -18.90
N ASP A 192 8.61 -19.89 -17.73
CA ASP A 192 9.94 -19.42 -17.32
C ASP A 192 10.09 -19.44 -15.78
N PRO A 193 10.32 -20.62 -15.19
CA PRO A 193 10.44 -20.77 -13.74
C PRO A 193 11.74 -20.17 -13.19
N LEU A 194 12.71 -19.84 -14.05
CA LEU A 194 14.01 -19.31 -13.65
C LEU A 194 14.10 -17.78 -13.78
N ARG A 195 13.06 -17.13 -14.33
CA ARG A 195 13.00 -15.67 -14.52
C ARG A 195 13.37 -14.88 -13.28
N PHE A 196 12.91 -15.33 -12.11
CA PHE A 196 13.12 -14.69 -10.81
C PHE A 196 14.08 -15.49 -9.91
N SER A 197 14.98 -16.29 -10.51
CA SER A 197 16.05 -16.95 -9.78
C SER A 197 17.22 -15.99 -9.59
N ALA A 198 17.52 -15.62 -8.33
CA ALA A 198 18.63 -14.72 -8.01
C ALA A 198 19.96 -15.20 -8.62
N THR A 199 20.26 -16.50 -8.51
CA THR A 199 21.47 -17.09 -9.10
C THR A 199 21.54 -16.88 -10.61
N ASN A 200 20.45 -17.16 -11.34
CA ASN A 200 20.44 -16.98 -12.79
C ASN A 200 20.55 -15.50 -13.19
N LEU A 201 19.87 -14.61 -12.46
CA LEU A 201 19.94 -13.18 -12.70
C LEU A 201 21.37 -12.65 -12.49
N VAL A 202 22.03 -13.00 -11.39
CA VAL A 202 23.42 -12.61 -11.13
C VAL A 202 24.34 -13.08 -12.25
N LEU A 203 24.24 -14.36 -12.65
CA LEU A 203 25.05 -14.91 -13.74
C LEU A 203 24.82 -14.16 -15.05
N ARG A 204 23.57 -13.82 -15.39
CA ARG A 204 23.24 -13.06 -16.60
C ARG A 204 23.79 -11.64 -16.55
N ILE A 205 23.68 -10.96 -15.41
CA ILE A 205 24.20 -9.59 -15.24
C ILE A 205 25.73 -9.58 -15.37
N GLN A 206 26.42 -10.50 -14.69
CA GLN A 206 27.86 -10.62 -14.76
C GLN A 206 28.30 -10.95 -16.20
N ALA A 207 27.73 -11.97 -16.83
CA ALA A 207 28.08 -12.35 -18.20
C ALA A 207 27.89 -11.21 -19.22
N ALA A 208 26.84 -10.39 -19.04
CA ALA A 208 26.52 -9.31 -19.96
C ALA A 208 27.35 -8.03 -19.74
N TYR A 209 27.57 -7.64 -18.49
CA TYR A 209 28.03 -6.29 -18.16
C TYR A 209 29.41 -6.23 -17.51
N SER A 210 29.89 -7.31 -16.85
CA SER A 210 31.24 -7.30 -16.25
C SER A 210 32.37 -7.52 -17.27
N LEU A 211 32.04 -8.03 -18.47
CA LEU A 211 32.98 -8.31 -19.55
C LEU A 211 33.05 -7.21 -20.62
N SER A 212 32.24 -6.15 -20.53
CA SER A 212 32.36 -5.00 -21.43
C SER A 212 33.41 -4.05 -20.87
N PRO A 213 34.63 -3.95 -21.46
CA PRO A 213 35.63 -3.02 -20.97
C PRO A 213 35.07 -1.61 -21.07
N HIS A 214 35.19 -0.85 -19.97
CA HIS A 214 34.90 0.58 -19.93
C HIS A 214 35.47 1.25 -21.20
N ARG A 215 34.59 1.62 -22.11
CA ARG A 215 34.90 2.44 -23.29
C ARG A 215 33.90 3.58 -23.33
#